data_AF-A0A7J9WSQ4-F1
#
_entry.id   AF-A0A7J9WSQ4-F1
#
_cell.length_a   1.000
_cell.length_b   1.000
_cell.length_c   1.000
_cell.angle_alpha   90.00
_cell.angle_beta   90.00
_cell.angle_gamma   90.00
#
_symmetry.space_group_name_H-M   'P 1'
#
loop_
_entity.id
_entity.type
_entity.pdbx_description
1 polymer ?
#
loop_
_entity_poly.entity_id
_entity_poly.type
_entity_poly.pdbx_seq_one_letter_code
_entity_poly.pdbx_strand_id
1 'polypeptide(L)'
;MSYGPDGLLPVVVQDASTKEVLMLAYADAEAVRRTIATRTTWFWSRSRRAYWNKGASSGNIQTVVEIRYDCDADALLVLVDPAGPACHTGERSCFFRSLESNNQRRDLRRDLRRDRLDDRRD
;
A
#
# COMPACT_ATOMS: atom_id res chain seq x y z
N MET A 1 2.53 -18.44 4.40
CA MET A 1 2.69 -16.98 4.44
C MET A 1 3.63 -16.67 5.58
N SER A 2 4.66 -15.89 5.28
CA SER A 2 5.61 -15.36 6.24
C SER A 2 5.16 -13.95 6.63
N TYR A 3 5.24 -13.63 7.92
CA TYR A 3 4.98 -12.30 8.43
C TYR A 3 6.29 -11.76 9.01
N GLY A 4 6.52 -10.46 8.84
CA GLY A 4 7.67 -9.79 9.42
C GLY A 4 7.66 -9.82 10.96
N PRO A 5 8.71 -9.30 11.61
CA PRO A 5 8.82 -9.29 13.08
C PRO A 5 7.68 -8.57 13.79
N ASP A 6 6.98 -7.66 13.10
CA ASP A 6 5.80 -6.94 13.59
C ASP A 6 4.48 -7.69 13.38
N GLY A 7 4.52 -8.91 12.84
CA GLY A 7 3.36 -9.72 12.50
C GLY A 7 2.63 -9.26 11.24
N LEU A 8 3.27 -8.42 10.42
CA LEU A 8 2.67 -7.85 9.21
C LEU A 8 3.40 -8.30 7.95
N LEU A 9 2.69 -8.28 6.83
CA LEU A 9 3.25 -8.39 5.49
C LEU A 9 2.79 -7.22 4.61
N PRO A 10 3.60 -6.82 3.60
CA PRO A 10 3.18 -5.85 2.60
C PRO A 10 2.10 -6.43 1.67
N VAL A 11 1.13 -5.58 1.35
CA VAL A 11 0.08 -5.86 0.37
C VAL A 11 0.09 -4.78 -0.69
N VAL A 12 0.41 -5.16 -1.92
CA VAL A 12 0.28 -4.33 -3.10
C VAL A 12 -1.13 -4.49 -3.65
N VAL A 13 -1.85 -3.38 -3.81
CA VAL A 13 -3.15 -3.38 -4.47
C VAL A 13 -2.97 -2.89 -5.90
N GLN A 14 -3.46 -3.67 -6.86
CA GLN A 14 -3.37 -3.37 -8.28
C GLN A 14 -4.76 -3.42 -8.92
N ASP A 15 -5.06 -2.50 -9.83
CA ASP A 15 -6.28 -2.56 -10.63
C ASP A 15 -6.25 -3.80 -11.53
N ALA A 16 -7.29 -4.63 -11.44
CA ALA A 16 -7.37 -5.88 -12.18
C ALA A 16 -7.45 -5.66 -13.70
N SER A 17 -8.03 -4.55 -14.14
CA SER A 17 -8.22 -4.20 -15.55
C SER A 17 -7.02 -3.45 -16.12
N THR A 18 -6.57 -2.38 -15.47
CA THR A 18 -5.54 -1.48 -16.02
C THR A 18 -4.12 -1.89 -15.64
N LYS A 19 -3.97 -2.78 -14.66
CA LYS A 19 -2.70 -3.18 -14.04
C LYS A 19 -1.95 -2.03 -13.37
N GLU A 20 -2.60 -0.90 -13.14
CA GLU A 20 -2.02 0.20 -12.37
C GLU A 20 -1.90 -0.20 -10.89
N VAL A 21 -0.74 0.04 -10.29
CA VAL A 21 -0.56 -0.12 -8.85
C VAL A 21 -1.28 1.04 -8.15
N LEU A 22 -2.25 0.73 -7.30
CA LEU A 22 -3.13 1.69 -6.66
C LEU A 22 -2.58 2.15 -5.30
N MET A 23 -2.08 1.22 -4.49
CA MET A 23 -1.54 1.51 -3.16
C MET A 23 -0.73 0.34 -2.61
N LEU A 24 0.06 0.63 -1.57
CA LEU A 24 0.66 -0.36 -0.68
C LEU A 24 0.12 -0.15 0.73
N ALA A 25 -0.21 -1.23 1.41
CA ALA A 25 -0.58 -1.26 2.82
C ALA A 25 -0.01 -2.51 3.50
N TYR A 26 -0.31 -2.68 4.78
CA TYR A 26 0.16 -3.82 5.58
C TYR A 26 -1.04 -4.60 6.12
N ALA A 27 -0.89 -5.90 6.24
CA ALA A 27 -1.91 -6.79 6.78
C ALA A 27 -1.26 -7.83 7.70
N ASP A 28 -1.94 -8.18 8.78
CA ASP A 28 -1.68 -9.39 9.56
C ASP A 28 -2.56 -10.54 9.06
N ALA A 29 -2.50 -11.69 9.74
CA ALA A 29 -3.32 -12.85 9.42
C ALA A 29 -4.83 -12.57 9.49
N GLU A 30 -5.29 -11.75 10.43
CA GLU A 30 -6.71 -11.44 10.60
C GLU A 30 -7.22 -10.53 9.48
N ALA A 31 -6.47 -9.51 9.08
CA ALA A 31 -6.79 -8.66 7.93
C ALA A 31 -6.84 -9.45 6.62
N VAL A 32 -5.92 -10.41 6.42
CA VAL A 32 -5.95 -11.32 5.27
C VAL A 32 -7.21 -12.19 5.30
N ARG A 33 -7.53 -12.78 6.45
CA ARG A 33 -8.74 -13.60 6.63
C ARG A 33 -10.02 -12.82 6.32
N ARG A 34 -10.12 -11.57 6.79
CA ARG A 34 -11.24 -10.68 6.47
C ARG A 34 -11.30 -10.35 4.98
N THR A 35 -10.15 -10.09 4.34
CA THR A 35 -10.09 -9.82 2.90
C THR A 35 -10.64 -10.99 2.09
N ILE A 36 -10.25 -12.22 2.42
CA ILE A 36 -10.76 -13.43 1.77
C ILE A 36 -12.26 -13.59 2.01
N ALA A 37 -12.71 -13.39 3.26
CA ALA A 37 -14.11 -13.60 3.64
C ALA A 37 -15.06 -12.57 3.04
N THR A 38 -14.69 -11.28 3.02
CA THR A 38 -15.58 -10.20 2.54
C THR A 38 -15.40 -9.89 1.06
N ARG A 39 -14.34 -10.40 0.43
CA ARG A 39 -13.93 -10.01 -0.93
C ARG A 39 -13.77 -8.50 -1.11
N THR A 40 -13.37 -7.80 -0.04
CA THR A 40 -12.95 -6.40 -0.06
C THR A 40 -11.62 -6.26 0.67
N THR A 41 -10.79 -5.28 0.33
CA THR A 41 -9.46 -5.17 0.95
C THR A 41 -9.51 -4.70 2.42
N TRP A 42 -8.92 -5.50 3.32
CA TRP A 42 -8.72 -5.18 4.72
C TRP A 42 -7.23 -5.07 5.05
N PHE A 43 -6.91 -4.14 5.93
CA PHE A 43 -5.54 -3.83 6.31
C PHE A 43 -5.43 -3.54 7.81
N TRP A 44 -4.20 -3.62 8.32
CA TRP A 44 -3.83 -3.17 9.66
C TRP A 44 -3.14 -1.81 9.59
N SER A 45 -3.74 -0.80 10.23
CA SER A 45 -3.11 0.52 10.35
C SER A 45 -2.13 0.51 11.50
N ARG A 46 -0.82 0.56 11.20
CA ARG A 46 0.25 0.61 12.21
C ARG A 46 0.12 1.80 13.17
N SER A 47 -0.25 2.97 12.65
CA SER A 47 -0.42 4.20 13.44
C SER A 47 -1.68 4.18 14.31
N ARG A 48 -2.81 3.71 13.77
CA ARG A 48 -4.09 3.65 14.49
C ARG A 48 -4.25 2.40 15.34
N ARG A 49 -3.38 1.41 15.15
CA ARG A 49 -3.45 0.06 15.76
C ARG A 49 -4.85 -0.53 15.62
N ALA A 50 -5.40 -0.46 14.41
CA ALA A 50 -6.76 -0.84 14.12
C ALA A 50 -6.89 -1.41 12.71
N TYR A 51 -7.84 -2.34 12.55
CA TYR A 51 -8.26 -2.83 11.24
C TYR A 51 -9.07 -1.77 10.50
N TRP A 52 -8.87 -1.68 9.19
CA TRP A 52 -9.76 -0.90 8.33
C TRP A 52 -10.09 -1.64 7.05
N ASN A 53 -11.35 -1.53 6.62
CA ASN A 53 -11.81 -1.95 5.31
C ASN A 53 -11.71 -0.76 4.35
N LYS A 54 -10.91 -0.87 3.29
CA LYS A 54 -10.62 0.26 2.39
C LYS A 54 -11.91 0.70 1.68
N GLY A 55 -12.23 1.98 1.86
CA GLY A 55 -13.40 2.59 1.23
C GLY A 55 -14.69 2.45 2.04
N ALA A 56 -14.70 1.74 3.18
CA ALA A 56 -15.92 1.54 3.98
C ALA A 56 -16.59 2.85 4.41
N SER A 57 -15.80 3.90 4.67
CA SER A 57 -16.33 5.23 5.01
C SER A 57 -16.57 6.12 3.79
N SER A 58 -15.82 5.94 2.69
CA SER A 58 -15.84 6.86 1.54
C SER A 58 -16.66 6.35 0.35
N GLY A 59 -17.08 5.09 0.35
CA GLY A 59 -17.69 4.41 -0.79
C GLY A 59 -16.68 3.87 -1.83
N ASN A 60 -15.40 4.28 -1.76
CA ASN A 60 -14.35 3.84 -2.70
C ASN A 60 -13.81 2.45 -2.33
N ILE A 61 -14.72 1.46 -2.28
CA ILE A 61 -14.45 0.06 -1.99
C ILE A 61 -13.55 -0.52 -3.09
N GLN A 62 -12.69 -1.45 -2.69
CA GLN A 62 -11.89 -2.25 -3.60
C GLN A 62 -12.36 -3.70 -3.54
N THR A 63 -13.10 -4.13 -4.57
CA THR A 63 -13.62 -5.50 -4.66
C THR A 63 -12.51 -6.42 -5.14
N VAL A 64 -12.25 -7.49 -4.39
CA VAL A 64 -11.13 -8.42 -4.65
C VAL A 64 -11.49 -9.35 -5.80
N VAL A 65 -10.70 -9.29 -6.89
CA VAL A 65 -10.80 -10.19 -8.04
C VAL A 65 -9.90 -11.42 -7.81
N GLU A 66 -8.66 -11.19 -7.41
CA GLU A 66 -7.66 -12.25 -7.21
C GLU A 66 -6.67 -11.85 -6.11
N ILE A 67 -6.14 -12.83 -5.37
CA ILE A 67 -5.07 -12.66 -4.40
C ILE A 67 -3.94 -13.59 -4.80
N ARG A 68 -2.74 -13.04 -4.97
CA ARG A 68 -1.51 -13.76 -5.22
C ARG A 68 -0.54 -13.53 -4.07
N TYR A 69 0.35 -14.47 -3.85
CA TYR A 69 1.52 -14.34 -3.01
C TYR A 69 2.78 -14.49 -3.88
N ASP A 70 3.89 -13.92 -3.46
CA ASP A 70 5.17 -14.04 -4.16
C ASP A 70 5.91 -15.35 -3.84
N CYS A 71 7.16 -15.50 -4.29
CA CYS A 71 7.83 -16.81 -4.32
C CYS A 71 8.22 -17.36 -2.93
N ASP A 72 8.47 -16.49 -1.96
CA ASP A 72 8.73 -16.81 -0.55
C ASP A 72 7.52 -16.52 0.36
N ALA A 73 6.41 -16.09 -0.23
CA ALA A 73 5.13 -15.87 0.42
C ALA A 73 5.19 -14.88 1.59
N ASP A 74 6.02 -13.84 1.46
CA ASP A 74 6.15 -12.74 2.41
C ASP A 74 5.47 -11.45 1.94
N ALA A 75 4.93 -11.42 0.71
CA ALA A 75 4.10 -10.33 0.21
C ALA A 75 2.83 -10.83 -0.48
N LEU A 76 1.81 -9.95 -0.54
CA LEU A 76 0.61 -10.18 -1.35
C LEU A 76 0.47 -9.17 -2.47
N LEU A 77 0.02 -9.66 -3.63
CA LEU A 77 -0.55 -8.85 -4.71
C LEU A 77 -2.05 -9.10 -4.77
N VAL A 78 -2.84 -8.06 -4.52
CA VAL A 78 -4.30 -8.12 -4.56
C VAL A 78 -4.80 -7.36 -5.77
N LEU A 79 -5.38 -8.08 -6.72
CA LEU A 79 -6.02 -7.52 -7.90
C LEU A 79 -7.46 -7.14 -7.54
N VAL A 80 -7.84 -5.90 -7.80
CA VAL A 80 -9.14 -5.35 -7.40
C VAL A 80 -9.87 -4.64 -8.54
N ASP A 81 -11.19 -4.59 -8.42
CA ASP A 81 -12.04 -3.62 -9.13
C ASP A 81 -12.33 -2.43 -8.19
N PRO A 82 -11.73 -1.25 -8.41
CA PRO A 82 -11.90 -0.10 -7.53
C PRO A 82 -13.16 0.71 -7.89
N ALA A 83 -14.05 0.93 -6.92
CA ALA A 83 -15.26 1.75 -7.08
C ALA A 83 -14.99 3.27 -7.12
N GLY A 84 -13.73 3.71 -7.04
CA GLY A 84 -13.34 5.11 -6.96
C GLY A 84 -11.85 5.26 -6.67
N PRO A 85 -11.36 6.49 -6.41
CA PRO A 85 -9.94 6.73 -6.17
C PRO A 85 -9.42 5.97 -4.94
N ALA A 86 -8.22 5.39 -5.09
CA ALA A 86 -7.57 4.71 -3.98
C ALA A 86 -7.00 5.72 -2.96
N CYS A 87 -6.54 6.89 -3.42
CA CYS A 87 -5.92 7.89 -2.57
C CYS A 87 -6.95 8.81 -1.89
N HIS A 88 -6.66 9.22 -0.65
CA HIS A 88 -7.49 10.17 0.08
C HIS A 88 -7.43 11.60 -0.47
N THR A 89 -6.48 11.91 -1.36
CA THR A 89 -6.38 13.19 -2.06
C THR A 89 -7.33 13.30 -3.26
N GLY A 90 -8.06 12.23 -3.59
CA GLY A 90 -8.88 12.14 -4.80
C GLY A 90 -8.16 11.53 -6.00
N GLU A 91 -6.84 11.32 -5.90
CA GLU A 91 -6.05 10.69 -6.95
C GLU A 91 -6.36 9.19 -7.07
N ARG A 92 -6.32 8.69 -8.31
CA ARG A 92 -6.63 7.29 -8.60
C ARG A 92 -5.69 6.33 -7.87
N SER A 93 -4.38 6.59 -7.94
CA SER A 93 -3.33 5.85 -7.27
C SER A 93 -2.65 6.72 -6.22
N CYS A 94 -2.16 6.10 -5.13
CA CYS A 94 -1.26 6.75 -4.18
C CYS A 94 0.11 7.10 -4.80
N PHE A 95 0.48 6.45 -5.91
CA PHE A 95 1.75 6.63 -6.62
C PHE A 95 1.66 7.70 -7.73
N PHE A 96 0.86 8.75 -7.53
CA PHE A 96 0.64 9.83 -8.51
C PHE A 96 1.81 10.84 -8.61
N ARG A 97 2.88 10.68 -7.80
CA ARG A 97 4.08 11.53 -7.81
C ARG A 97 5.29 10.74 -8.30
N SER A 98 6.14 11.40 -9.09
CA SER A 98 7.36 10.81 -9.64
C SER A 98 8.61 11.56 -9.21
N LEU A 99 9.63 10.80 -8.81
CA LEU A 99 10.98 11.30 -8.53
C LEU A 99 11.69 11.82 -9.79
N GLU A 100 11.18 11.54 -10.99
CA GLU A 100 11.77 12.01 -12.24
C GLU A 100 11.31 13.41 -12.63
N SER A 101 10.27 13.94 -11.96
CA SER A 101 9.82 15.31 -12.17
C SER A 101 10.88 16.31 -11.66
N ASN A 102 11.14 17.37 -12.44
CA ASN A 102 12.24 18.31 -12.19
C ASN A 102 12.20 18.99 -10.81
N ASN A 103 11.00 19.22 -10.25
CA ASN A 103 10.85 19.79 -8.90
C ASN A 103 11.28 18.78 -7.81
N GLN A 104 10.82 17.52 -7.90
CA GLN A 104 11.10 16.49 -6.91
C GLN A 104 12.58 16.05 -6.91
N ARG A 105 13.26 16.10 -8.07
CA ARG A 105 14.71 15.85 -8.16
C ARG A 105 15.56 16.82 -7.33
N ARG A 106 15.11 18.06 -7.17
CA ARG A 106 15.81 19.07 -6.36
C ARG A 106 15.64 18.78 -4.88
N ASP A 107 14.44 18.41 -4.45
CA ASP A 107 14.12 18.08 -3.06
C ASP A 107 14.85 16.80 -2.62
N LEU A 108 14.80 15.73 -3.44
CA LEU A 108 15.52 14.49 -3.16
C LEU A 108 17.04 14.71 -3.03
N ARG A 109 17.64 15.54 -3.89
CA ARG A 109 19.07 15.90 -3.79
C ARG A 109 19.40 16.67 -2.51
N ARG A 110 18.45 17.44 -1.97
CA ARG A 110 18.62 18.19 -0.72
C ARG A 110 18.56 17.23 0.47
N ASP A 111 17.60 16.32 0.49
CA ASP A 111 17.42 15.35 1.57
C ASP A 111 18.61 14.38 1.66
N LEU A 112 19.02 13.80 0.52
CA LEU A 112 20.20 12.93 0.45
C LEU A 112 21.52 13.60 0.86
N ARG A 113 21.62 14.94 0.73
CA ARG A 113 22.79 15.70 1.21
C ARG A 113 22.76 15.93 2.72
N ARG A 114 21.56 15.95 3.31
CA ARG A 114 21.36 16.18 4.74
C ARG A 114 21.71 14.92 5.54
N ASP A 115 21.26 13.75 5.08
CA ASP A 115 21.59 12.47 5.70
C ASP A 115 23.11 12.23 5.74
N ARG A 116 23.84 12.57 4.66
CA ARG A 116 25.32 12.47 4.61
C ARG A 116 26.08 13.43 5.54
N LEU A 117 25.42 14.47 6.05
CA LEU A 117 26.02 15.42 7.00
C LEU A 117 25.78 14.98 8.45
N ASP A 118 24.67 14.28 8.70
CA ASP A 118 24.38 13.70 10.02
C ASP A 118 25.23 12.43 10.25
N ASP A 119 25.47 11.60 9.22
CA ASP A 119 26.39 10.44 9.28
C ASP A 119 27.88 10.79 9.55
N ARG A 120 28.25 12.08 9.54
CA ARG A 120 29.63 12.54 9.85
C ARG A 120 29.77 13.12 11.26
N ARG A 121 28.70 13.10 12.05
CA ARG A 121 28.66 13.65 13.41
C ARG A 121 28.62 12.57 14.50
N ASP A 122 28.56 11.30 14.10
CA ASP A 122 28.79 10.10 14.92
C ASP A 122 30.20 9.55 14.67
#